data_AF-A0A519UKT0-F1
#
_entry.id   AF-A0A519UKT0-F1
#
_cell.length_a   1.000
_cell.length_b   1.000
_cell.length_c   1.000
_cell.angle_alpha   90.00
_cell.angle_beta   90.00
_cell.angle_gamma   90.00
#
_symmetry.space_group_name_H-M   'P 1'
#
loop_
_entity.id
_entity.type
_entity.pdbx_description
1 polymer ?
#
loop_
_entity_poly.entity_id
_entity_poly.type
_entity_poly.pdbx_seq_one_letter_code
_entity_poly.pdbx_strand_id
1 'polypeptide(L)'
;MLIFLESLFKMVFMPTYYYFVMSQQEMLESSIVEEILRERSAAYIARLKPQDFWVSISPSFLSFFQKKITKSRFFFEKKDLLISGDQLFTSVLFTTNKDFFNWFKLRYGDFENIQAINPNRQVKSDGFYGKTNSESIPILDDTWKSRNDVLHPDLYLKRYNKLLPFLD
;
A
#
# COMPACT_ATOMS: atom_id res chain seq x y z
N MET A 1 25.35 23.41 18.02
CA MET A 1 25.23 22.23 18.93
C MET A 1 23.85 21.59 18.87
N LEU A 2 22.75 22.37 18.96
CA LEU A 2 21.36 21.86 18.83
C LEU A 2 21.04 21.14 17.50
N ILE A 3 21.48 21.69 16.36
CA ILE A 3 21.24 21.10 15.02
C ILE A 3 21.89 19.71 14.88
N PHE A 4 23.05 19.51 15.51
CA PHE A 4 23.79 18.26 15.46
C PHE A 4 23.11 17.17 16.31
N LEU A 5 22.52 17.56 17.43
CA LEU A 5 21.72 16.68 18.30
C LEU A 5 20.39 16.28 17.65
N GLU A 6 19.71 17.19 16.95
CA GLU A 6 18.50 16.82 16.19
C GLU A 6 18.79 15.86 15.02
N SER A 7 19.91 16.08 14.33
CA SER A 7 20.37 15.18 13.26
C SER A 7 20.74 13.80 13.80
N LEU A 8 21.45 13.75 14.93
CA LEU A 8 21.80 12.50 15.60
C LEU A 8 20.55 11.78 16.15
N PHE A 9 19.56 12.52 16.66
CA PHE A 9 18.30 11.96 17.17
C PHE A 9 17.42 11.40 16.04
N LYS A 10 17.35 12.09 14.90
CA LYS A 10 16.73 11.56 13.67
C LYS A 10 17.43 10.30 13.17
N MET A 11 18.75 10.22 13.33
CA MET A 11 19.56 9.05 12.94
C MET A 11 19.37 7.86 13.90
N VAL A 12 19.02 8.09 15.18
CA VAL A 12 18.84 7.04 16.20
C VAL A 12 17.38 6.51 16.27
N PHE A 13 16.37 7.31 15.93
CA PHE A 13 14.96 6.90 15.93
C PHE A 13 14.32 7.01 14.55
N MET A 14 14.79 6.20 13.61
CA MET A 14 14.12 6.05 12.32
C MET A 14 13.02 4.99 12.45
N PRO A 15 11.73 5.36 12.34
CA PRO A 15 10.67 4.37 12.41
C PRO A 15 10.79 3.39 11.24
N THR A 16 10.68 2.09 11.56
CA THR A 16 10.51 1.06 10.55
C THR A 16 9.08 1.11 10.03
N TYR A 17 8.93 1.24 8.72
CA TYR A 17 7.65 1.14 8.03
C TYR A 17 7.50 -0.26 7.47
N TYR A 18 6.35 -0.85 7.72
CA TYR A 18 5.89 -2.07 7.10
C TYR A 18 4.83 -1.71 6.07
N TYR A 19 4.79 -2.45 4.98
CA TYR A 19 3.82 -2.17 3.92
C TYR A 19 3.32 -3.42 3.24
N PHE A 20 2.10 -3.32 2.73
CA PHE A 20 1.50 -4.23 1.76
C PHE A 20 1.26 -3.51 0.46
N VAL A 21 1.55 -4.16 -0.66
CA VAL A 21 1.23 -3.71 -2.01
C VAL A 21 0.16 -4.64 -2.57
N MET A 22 -0.91 -4.10 -3.13
CA MET A 22 -1.96 -4.87 -3.79
C MET A 22 -2.50 -4.10 -5.01
N SER A 23 -3.43 -4.69 -5.77
CA SER A 23 -4.07 -3.95 -6.86
C SER A 23 -4.97 -2.86 -6.30
N GLN A 24 -5.19 -1.79 -7.06
CA GLN A 24 -6.11 -0.74 -6.61
C GLN A 24 -7.55 -1.22 -6.49
N GLN A 25 -7.96 -2.11 -7.40
CA GLN A 25 -9.28 -2.72 -7.35
C GLN A 25 -9.47 -3.46 -6.02
N GLU A 26 -8.47 -4.25 -5.61
CA GLU A 26 -8.49 -4.96 -4.33
C GLU A 26 -8.60 -3.98 -3.14
N MET A 27 -7.79 -2.92 -3.13
CA MET A 27 -7.79 -1.92 -2.06
C MET A 27 -9.13 -1.17 -1.92
N LEU A 28 -9.82 -0.92 -3.05
CA LEU A 28 -10.99 -0.04 -3.09
C LEU A 28 -12.33 -0.77 -3.15
N GLU A 29 -12.37 -1.99 -3.68
CA GLU A 29 -13.61 -2.76 -3.87
C GLU A 29 -13.76 -3.91 -2.86
N SER A 30 -12.69 -4.30 -2.14
CA SER A 30 -12.76 -5.36 -1.13
C SER A 30 -13.48 -4.89 0.13
N SER A 31 -14.62 -5.52 0.44
CA SER A 31 -15.35 -5.26 1.69
C SER A 31 -14.53 -5.60 2.93
N ILE A 32 -13.63 -6.58 2.83
CA ILE A 32 -12.74 -6.98 3.93
C ILE A 32 -11.71 -5.88 4.21
N VAL A 33 -11.09 -5.31 3.17
CA VAL A 33 -10.15 -4.19 3.36
C VAL A 33 -10.86 -2.99 3.94
N GLU A 34 -12.02 -2.63 3.38
CA GLU A 34 -12.83 -1.50 3.86
C GLU A 34 -13.16 -1.64 5.35
N GLU A 35 -13.69 -2.80 5.75
CA GLU A 35 -14.11 -3.05 7.13
C GLU A 35 -12.92 -2.94 8.10
N ILE A 36 -11.78 -3.55 7.77
CA ILE A 36 -10.56 -3.47 8.57
C ILE A 36 -10.09 -2.03 8.76
N LEU A 37 -10.05 -1.24 7.68
CA LEU A 37 -9.59 0.14 7.74
C LEU A 37 -10.58 1.03 8.48
N ARG A 38 -11.89 0.82 8.30
CA ARG A 38 -12.96 1.55 8.99
C ARG A 38 -12.94 1.27 10.48
N GLU A 39 -12.91 0.01 10.90
CA GLU A 39 -12.88 -0.37 12.32
C GLU A 39 -11.61 0.14 13.00
N ARG A 40 -10.45 0.01 12.34
CA ARG A 40 -9.19 0.52 12.88
C ARG A 40 -9.24 2.04 13.02
N SER A 41 -9.71 2.78 12.01
CA SER A 41 -9.86 4.23 12.09
C SER A 41 -10.78 4.65 13.24
N ALA A 42 -11.93 3.99 13.37
CA ALA A 42 -12.88 4.25 14.45
C ALA A 42 -12.26 4.01 15.84
N ALA A 43 -11.47 2.94 16.00
CA ALA A 43 -10.76 2.66 17.24
C ALA A 43 -9.68 3.72 17.58
N TYR A 44 -9.09 4.37 16.58
CA TYR A 44 -8.09 5.43 16.78
C TYR A 44 -8.77 6.72 17.25
N ILE A 45 -9.87 7.09 16.60
CA ILE A 45 -10.71 8.23 16.99
C ILE A 45 -11.23 8.04 18.41
N ALA A 46 -11.83 6.88 18.71
CA ALA A 46 -12.43 6.60 20.02
C ALA A 46 -11.40 6.61 21.18
N ARG A 47 -10.13 6.31 20.89
CA ARG A 47 -9.05 6.22 21.90
C ARG A 47 -8.07 7.40 21.84
N LEU A 48 -8.33 8.40 21.00
CA LEU A 48 -7.41 9.52 20.73
C LEU A 48 -5.99 9.05 20.43
N LYS A 49 -5.86 7.93 19.71
CA LYS A 49 -4.55 7.36 19.36
C LYS A 49 -3.96 8.09 18.16
N PRO A 50 -2.65 8.39 18.17
CA PRO A 50 -1.96 8.89 16.99
C PRO A 50 -2.08 7.91 15.82
N GLN A 51 -2.37 8.42 14.62
CA GLN A 51 -2.43 7.63 13.39
C GLN A 51 -1.08 6.95 13.11
N ASP A 52 -1.09 5.65 12.82
CA ASP A 52 0.11 4.85 12.57
C ASP A 52 0.02 3.97 11.31
N PHE A 53 -0.99 4.18 10.47
CA PHE A 53 -1.21 3.44 9.24
C PHE A 53 -1.84 4.32 8.17
N TRP A 54 -1.58 4.03 6.90
CA TRP A 54 -2.01 4.89 5.79
C TRP A 54 -2.17 4.13 4.49
N VAL A 55 -3.01 4.63 3.59
CA VAL A 55 -3.20 4.07 2.25
C VAL A 55 -2.76 5.09 1.23
N SER A 56 -1.99 4.65 0.23
CA SER A 56 -1.66 5.43 -0.96
C SER A 56 -2.04 4.64 -2.21
N ILE A 57 -2.62 5.34 -3.17
CA ILE A 57 -2.94 4.81 -4.51
C ILE A 57 -1.73 5.11 -5.41
N SER A 58 -1.46 4.32 -6.44
CA SER A 58 -0.33 4.48 -7.39
C SER A 58 0.96 5.11 -6.84
N PRO A 59 1.56 4.58 -5.77
CA PRO A 59 2.67 5.29 -5.16
C PRO A 59 3.92 5.22 -6.05
N SER A 60 4.50 6.38 -6.34
CA SER A 60 5.61 6.52 -7.29
C SER A 60 6.87 5.74 -6.91
N PHE A 61 7.13 5.49 -5.61
CA PHE A 61 8.32 4.74 -5.18
C PHE A 61 8.29 3.26 -5.58
N LEU A 62 7.13 2.68 -5.93
CA LEU A 62 7.09 1.29 -6.36
C LEU A 62 7.80 1.06 -7.70
N SER A 63 8.05 2.11 -8.48
CA SER A 63 8.90 2.07 -9.67
C SER A 63 10.30 1.50 -9.35
N PHE A 64 10.87 1.80 -8.18
CA PHE A 64 12.16 1.23 -7.74
C PHE A 64 12.12 -0.30 -7.57
N PHE A 65 10.93 -0.85 -7.32
CA PHE A 65 10.72 -2.28 -7.16
C PHE A 65 10.15 -2.94 -8.42
N GLN A 66 9.95 -2.21 -9.52
CA GLN A 66 9.26 -2.72 -10.72
C GLN A 66 9.89 -4.01 -11.26
N LYS A 67 11.23 -4.09 -11.35
CA LYS A 67 11.94 -5.30 -11.80
C LYS A 67 11.72 -6.52 -10.88
N LYS A 68 11.48 -6.29 -9.59
CA LYS A 68 11.15 -7.36 -8.63
C LYS A 68 9.69 -7.75 -8.78
N ILE A 69 8.80 -6.76 -8.81
CA ILE A 69 7.35 -6.94 -8.99
C ILE A 69 7.05 -7.77 -10.25
N THR A 70 7.67 -7.46 -11.39
CA THR A 70 7.42 -8.16 -12.65
C THR A 70 7.80 -9.65 -12.66
N LYS A 71 8.61 -10.10 -11.68
CA LYS A 71 9.02 -11.50 -11.53
C LYS A 71 8.12 -12.30 -10.58
N SER A 72 7.16 -11.64 -9.95
CA SER A 72 6.33 -12.27 -8.94
C SER A 72 5.16 -13.04 -9.52
N ARG A 73 4.58 -13.90 -8.68
CA ARG A 73 3.34 -14.59 -9.03
C ARG A 73 2.17 -13.61 -9.11
N PHE A 74 2.09 -12.66 -8.17
CA PHE A 74 1.07 -11.61 -8.15
C PHE A 74 0.98 -10.86 -9.49
N PHE A 75 2.13 -10.42 -10.02
CA PHE A 75 2.16 -9.68 -11.29
C PHE A 75 1.75 -10.55 -12.47
N PHE A 76 2.21 -11.80 -12.51
CA PHE A 76 1.83 -12.73 -13.57
C PHE A 76 0.32 -12.99 -13.59
N GLU A 77 -0.30 -13.17 -12.43
CA GLU A 77 -1.74 -13.49 -12.31
C GLU A 77 -2.65 -12.28 -12.50
N LYS A 78 -2.22 -11.10 -12.04
CA LYS A 78 -3.07 -9.89 -12.03
C LYS A 78 -2.58 -8.83 -13.02
N LYS A 79 -1.76 -9.17 -14.01
CA LYS A 79 -1.12 -8.22 -14.93
C LYS A 79 -2.11 -7.19 -15.49
N ASP A 80 -3.26 -7.65 -15.96
CA ASP A 80 -4.28 -6.79 -16.59
C ASP A 80 -4.96 -5.83 -15.61
N LEU A 81 -4.96 -6.15 -14.31
CA LEU A 81 -5.45 -5.28 -13.24
C LEU A 81 -4.39 -4.28 -12.75
N LEU A 82 -3.13 -4.54 -13.09
CA LEU A 82 -1.98 -3.80 -12.57
C LEU A 82 -1.40 -2.85 -13.61
N ILE A 83 -1.69 -3.04 -14.89
CA ILE A 83 -1.07 -2.27 -15.98
C ILE A 83 -2.13 -1.65 -16.88
N SER A 84 -2.01 -0.35 -17.09
CA SER A 84 -2.64 0.33 -18.22
C SER A 84 -1.59 1.18 -18.94
N GLY A 85 -1.30 0.82 -20.19
CA GLY A 85 -0.15 1.36 -20.93
C GLY A 85 1.18 1.00 -20.25
N ASP A 86 2.02 1.98 -19.99
CA ASP A 86 3.32 1.81 -19.32
C ASP A 86 3.26 2.02 -17.79
N GLN A 87 2.06 2.27 -17.25
CA GLN A 87 1.87 2.62 -15.84
C GLN A 87 1.45 1.43 -14.99
N LEU A 88 2.04 1.34 -13.79
CA LEU A 88 1.70 0.34 -12.79
C LEU A 88 0.69 0.91 -11.77
N PHE A 89 -0.54 0.42 -11.81
CA PHE A 89 -1.62 0.79 -10.91
C PHE A 89 -1.67 -0.18 -9.72
N THR A 90 -1.06 0.24 -8.62
CA THR A 90 -1.03 -0.50 -7.35
C THR A 90 -1.45 0.40 -6.21
N SER A 91 -1.80 -0.19 -5.07
CA SER A 91 -2.07 0.53 -3.83
C SER A 91 -1.16 -0.01 -2.74
N VAL A 92 -0.83 0.85 -1.79
CA VAL A 92 0.01 0.50 -0.65
C VAL A 92 -0.69 0.83 0.65
N LEU A 93 -0.78 -0.16 1.53
CA LEU A 93 -1.11 0.02 2.94
C LEU A 93 0.19 0.05 3.75
N PHE A 94 0.48 1.19 4.36
CA PHE A 94 1.63 1.41 5.25
C PHE A 94 1.22 1.30 6.71
N THR A 95 2.16 0.89 7.56
CA THR A 95 2.05 1.06 9.01
C THR A 95 3.41 1.06 9.70
N THR A 96 3.55 1.79 10.80
CA THR A 96 4.67 1.65 11.74
C THR A 96 4.41 0.60 12.82
N ASN A 97 3.18 0.05 12.86
CA ASN A 97 2.73 -0.92 13.85
C ASN A 97 2.94 -2.36 13.37
N LYS A 98 3.97 -3.02 13.91
CA LYS A 98 4.35 -4.40 13.54
C LYS A 98 3.25 -5.41 13.85
N ASP A 99 2.49 -5.22 14.94
CA ASP A 99 1.42 -6.15 15.32
C ASP A 99 0.27 -6.06 14.33
N PHE A 100 -0.11 -4.85 13.92
CA PHE A 100 -1.10 -4.66 12.86
C PHE A 100 -0.63 -5.26 11.53
N PHE A 101 0.64 -5.06 11.17
CA PHE A 101 1.22 -5.68 9.98
C PHE A 101 1.11 -7.21 10.01
N ASN A 102 1.53 -7.85 11.11
CA ASN A 102 1.45 -9.31 11.23
C ASN A 102 0.00 -9.80 11.24
N TRP A 103 -0.89 -9.09 11.94
CA TRP A 103 -2.31 -9.39 12.02
C TRP A 103 -2.98 -9.34 10.64
N PHE A 104 -2.67 -8.31 9.85
CA PHE A 104 -3.21 -8.12 8.50
C PHE A 104 -2.72 -9.22 7.57
N LYS A 105 -1.41 -9.52 7.62
CA LYS A 105 -0.79 -10.61 6.85
C LYS A 105 -1.48 -11.97 7.07
N LEU A 106 -1.89 -12.26 8.31
CA LEU A 106 -2.51 -13.54 8.66
C LEU A 106 -4.00 -13.63 8.28
N ARG A 107 -4.68 -12.49 8.08
CA ARG A 107 -6.14 -12.46 7.89
C ARG A 107 -6.57 -12.14 6.48
N TYR A 108 -5.84 -11.28 5.79
CA TYR A 108 -6.32 -10.75 4.54
C TYR A 108 -6.09 -11.73 3.38
N GLY A 109 -4.84 -12.17 3.21
CA GLY A 109 -4.47 -12.93 2.05
C GLY A 109 -3.01 -13.31 2.04
N ASP A 110 -2.60 -13.98 0.98
CA ASP A 110 -1.24 -14.50 0.83
C ASP A 110 -0.37 -13.49 0.08
N PHE A 111 0.59 -12.91 0.77
CA PHE A 111 1.47 -11.88 0.21
C PHE A 111 2.89 -12.40 0.04
N GLU A 112 3.49 -12.10 -1.12
CA GLU A 112 4.89 -12.40 -1.39
C GLU A 112 5.83 -11.41 -0.69
N ASN A 113 6.95 -11.90 -0.16
CA ASN A 113 7.98 -11.01 0.37
C ASN A 113 8.73 -10.34 -0.79
N ILE A 114 8.63 -9.01 -0.92
CA ILE A 114 9.27 -8.25 -2.01
C ILE A 114 10.81 -8.37 -2.01
N GLN A 115 11.41 -8.68 -0.86
CA GLN A 115 12.85 -8.89 -0.72
C GLN A 115 13.28 -10.31 -1.11
N ALA A 116 12.35 -11.27 -1.11
CA ALA A 116 12.60 -12.68 -1.34
C ALA A 116 11.55 -13.28 -2.30
N ILE A 117 11.33 -12.61 -3.42
CA ILE A 117 10.40 -13.09 -4.45
C ILE A 117 10.93 -14.40 -5.02
N ASN A 118 10.07 -15.43 -5.04
CA ASN A 118 10.36 -16.72 -5.65
C ASN A 118 9.61 -16.81 -6.99
N PRO A 119 10.29 -16.67 -8.14
CA PRO A 119 9.65 -16.75 -9.46
C PRO A 119 9.00 -18.11 -9.73
N ASN A 120 9.44 -19.16 -9.05
CA ASN A 120 8.90 -20.51 -9.18
C ASN A 120 7.73 -20.79 -8.23
N ARG A 121 7.25 -19.76 -7.51
CA ARG A 121 6.07 -19.88 -6.65
C ARG A 121 4.86 -20.27 -7.48
N GLN A 122 4.20 -21.36 -7.10
CA GLN A 122 2.97 -21.84 -7.77
C GLN A 122 1.69 -21.39 -7.05
N VAL A 123 1.79 -20.99 -5.79
CA VAL A 123 0.64 -20.54 -4.98
C VAL A 123 0.26 -19.12 -5.38
N LYS A 124 -1.05 -18.89 -5.55
CA LYS A 124 -1.66 -17.58 -5.80
C LYS A 124 -1.11 -16.52 -4.83
N SER A 125 -1.01 -15.29 -5.30
CA SER A 125 -0.58 -14.16 -4.48
C SER A 125 -1.57 -13.00 -4.57
N ASP A 126 -1.89 -12.41 -3.43
CA ASP A 126 -2.76 -11.23 -3.32
C ASP A 126 -1.98 -9.92 -3.37
N GLY A 127 -0.64 -10.01 -3.33
CA GLY A 127 0.23 -8.83 -3.39
C GLY A 127 1.64 -9.05 -2.89
N PHE A 128 2.28 -7.96 -2.47
CA PHE A 128 3.58 -7.98 -1.80
C PHE A 128 3.48 -7.48 -0.38
N TYR A 129 4.45 -7.88 0.43
CA TYR A 129 4.77 -7.16 1.65
C TYR A 129 6.26 -6.84 1.72
N GLY A 130 6.59 -5.81 2.47
CA GLY A 130 7.97 -5.44 2.75
C GLY A 130 8.09 -4.59 3.99
N LYS A 131 9.34 -4.25 4.29
CA LYS A 131 9.69 -3.28 5.32
C LYS A 131 10.80 -2.37 4.82
N THR A 132 10.84 -1.17 5.33
CA THR A 132 11.78 -0.12 4.93
C THR A 132 12.01 0.84 6.09
N ASN A 133 13.18 1.48 6.09
CA ASN A 133 13.42 2.62 6.96
C ASN A 133 13.07 3.90 6.18
N SER A 134 12.97 5.03 6.87
CA SER A 134 12.48 6.27 6.26
C SER A 134 13.38 6.88 5.18
N GLU A 135 14.66 6.49 5.12
CA GLU A 135 15.62 6.96 4.10
C GLU A 135 15.45 6.27 2.73
N SER A 136 14.95 5.03 2.70
CA SER A 136 14.91 4.22 1.47
C SER A 136 13.63 4.34 0.66
N ILE A 137 12.61 5.03 1.19
CA ILE A 137 11.49 5.54 0.40
C ILE A 137 11.60 7.06 0.41
N PRO A 138 11.84 7.73 -0.72
CA PRO A 138 11.88 9.19 -0.77
C PRO A 138 10.46 9.80 -0.67
N ILE A 139 9.62 9.37 0.29
CA ILE A 139 8.24 9.84 0.51
C ILE A 139 7.88 9.60 2.00
N LEU A 140 8.52 10.31 2.92
CA LEU A 140 7.99 10.51 4.28
C LEU A 140 8.13 11.96 4.74
N ASP A 141 8.26 12.88 3.80
CA ASP A 141 7.71 14.22 4.01
C ASP A 141 6.19 14.07 4.07
N ASP A 142 5.50 14.86 4.89
CA ASP A 142 4.05 14.81 5.17
C ASP A 142 3.16 14.80 3.91
N THR A 143 3.74 15.05 2.73
CA THR A 143 3.18 14.97 1.38
C THR A 143 2.47 13.68 0.97
N TRP A 144 2.57 12.56 1.69
CA TRP A 144 1.76 11.36 1.40
C TRP A 144 0.37 11.40 2.08
N LYS A 145 0.14 12.33 3.02
CA LYS A 145 -1.13 12.49 3.75
C LYS A 145 -2.30 13.07 2.93
N SER A 146 -2.12 13.39 1.64
CA SER A 146 -3.18 14.04 0.85
C SER A 146 -3.02 13.97 -0.68
N ARG A 147 -2.31 12.98 -1.23
CA ARG A 147 -2.20 12.90 -2.70
C ARG A 147 -3.41 12.21 -3.34
N ASN A 148 -4.00 12.91 -4.31
CA ASN A 148 -4.86 12.32 -5.34
C ASN A 148 -3.97 11.51 -6.29
N ASP A 149 -3.52 10.35 -5.83
CA ASP A 149 -2.74 9.47 -6.68
C ASP A 149 -3.68 8.77 -7.68
N VAL A 150 -3.20 8.62 -8.92
CA VAL A 150 -3.98 8.25 -10.11
C VAL A 150 -4.66 6.89 -9.95
N LEU A 151 -5.97 6.81 -10.20
CA LEU A 151 -6.71 5.55 -10.18
C LEU A 151 -6.55 4.78 -11.50
N HIS A 152 -6.73 3.47 -11.47
CA HIS A 152 -6.82 2.65 -12.68
C HIS A 152 -8.01 3.13 -13.54
N PRO A 153 -7.86 3.25 -14.88
CA PRO A 153 -8.91 3.74 -15.78
C PRO A 153 -10.28 3.06 -15.57
N ASP A 154 -10.30 1.74 -15.44
CA ASP A 154 -11.54 0.97 -15.26
C ASP A 154 -12.29 1.34 -13.97
N LEU A 155 -11.58 1.76 -12.92
CA LEU A 155 -12.21 2.17 -11.67
C LEU A 155 -12.93 3.52 -11.81
N TYR A 156 -12.41 4.44 -12.64
CA TYR A 156 -13.13 5.66 -12.98
C TYR A 156 -14.43 5.32 -13.71
N LEU A 157 -14.37 4.49 -14.76
CA LEU A 157 -15.55 4.09 -15.53
C LEU A 157 -16.61 3.44 -14.64
N LYS A 158 -16.22 2.51 -13.76
CA LYS A 158 -17.13 1.89 -12.78
C LYS A 158 -17.77 2.93 -11.85
N ARG A 159 -16.99 3.89 -11.33
CA ARG A 159 -17.50 4.93 -10.44
C ARG A 159 -18.50 5.84 -11.14
N TYR A 160 -18.22 6.27 -12.37
CA TYR A 160 -19.13 7.12 -13.15
C TYR A 160 -20.37 6.36 -13.63
N ASN A 161 -20.24 5.09 -14.01
CA ASN A 161 -21.39 4.25 -14.38
C ASN A 161 -22.37 4.03 -13.21
N LYS A 162 -21.90 4.01 -11.96
CA LYS A 162 -22.77 4.00 -10.77
C LYS A 162 -23.51 5.33 -10.53
N LEU A 163 -23.03 6.44 -11.10
CA LEU A 163 -23.66 7.76 -11.01
C LEU A 163 -24.62 8.04 -12.18
N LEU A 164 -24.48 7.30 -13.28
CA LEU A 164 -25.33 7.39 -14.47
C LEU A 164 -26.64 6.56 -14.49
N PRO A 165 -27.03 5.70 -13.51
CA PRO A 165 -28.30 4.96 -13.60
C PRO A 165 -29.54 5.82 -13.37
N PHE A 166 -29.41 7.16 -13.38
CA PHE A 166 -30.49 8.13 -13.24
C PHE A 166 -30.80 8.89 -14.55
N LEU A 167 -30.31 8.41 -15.70
CA LEU A 167 -30.49 9.05 -17.00
C LEU A 167 -31.14 8.12 -18.05
N ASP A 168 -32.03 7.23 -17.61
CA ASP A 168 -33.00 6.55 -18.48
C ASP A 168 -34.43 6.94 -18.09
#